data_AF-A0A914BUC2-F1
#
_entry.id   AF-A0A914BUC2-F1
#
_cell.length_a   1.000
_cell.length_b   1.000
_cell.length_c   1.000
_cell.angle_alpha   90.00
_cell.angle_beta   90.00
_cell.angle_gamma   90.00
#
_symmetry.space_group_name_H-M   'P 1'
#
loop_
_entity.id
_entity.type
_entity.pdbx_description
1 polymer ?
#
loop_
_entity_poly.entity_id
_entity_poly.type
_entity_poly.pdbx_seq_one_letter_code
_entity_poly.pdbx_strand_id
1 'polypeptide(L)'
;MFERAVALSQHHDGITNNTHYIVTVHNGNSQTLTTLVKVPLYQNLNSVNITDGNGNPISSQINSVFINPGQINNTDISVNEICFVANVGPLGFQTYFLSLPTKTEFSKKDDKNVKDGTNTKSISNGTRWNHFI
;
A
#
# COMPACT_ATOMS: atom_id res chain seq x y z
N MET A 1 28.92 -5.26 -10.88
CA MET A 1 27.97 -4.49 -11.71
C MET A 1 26.59 -5.00 -11.34
N PHE A 2 25.73 -4.19 -10.70
CA PHE A 2 24.41 -4.64 -10.25
C PHE A 2 23.34 -4.10 -11.19
N GLU A 3 22.87 -4.93 -12.12
CA GLU A 3 21.65 -4.61 -12.87
C GLU A 3 20.44 -5.09 -12.07
N ARG A 4 19.54 -4.17 -11.74
CA ARG A 4 18.24 -4.46 -11.13
C ARG A 4 17.16 -4.06 -12.13
N ALA A 5 16.59 -5.04 -12.83
CA ALA A 5 15.39 -4.83 -13.61
C ALA A 5 14.18 -5.26 -12.77
N VAL A 6 13.31 -4.30 -12.46
CA VAL A 6 12.00 -4.52 -11.83
C VAL A 6 10.96 -4.10 -12.85
N ALA A 7 10.23 -5.06 -13.41
CA ALA A 7 9.06 -4.76 -14.24
C ALA A 7 7.82 -4.72 -13.36
N LEU A 8 7.02 -3.66 -13.48
CA LEU A 8 5.77 -3.47 -12.74
C LEU A 8 4.61 -3.41 -13.75
N SER A 9 3.68 -4.36 -13.68
CA SER A 9 2.44 -4.34 -14.48
C SER A 9 1.22 -4.18 -13.56
N GLN A 10 0.22 -3.41 -13.97
CA GLN A 10 -1.01 -3.13 -13.21
C GLN A 10 -2.21 -3.81 -13.88
N HIS A 11 -3.00 -4.54 -13.10
CA HIS A 11 -4.31 -5.06 -13.51
C HIS A 11 -5.40 -4.64 -12.51
N HIS A 12 -6.53 -4.16 -13.03
CA HIS A 12 -7.68 -3.74 -12.23
C HIS A 12 -8.86 -4.67 -12.53
N ASP A 13 -9.14 -5.59 -11.61
CA ASP A 13 -10.29 -6.48 -11.69
C ASP A 13 -11.51 -5.77 -11.09
N GLY A 14 -12.48 -5.37 -11.92
CA GLY A 14 -13.69 -4.66 -11.49
C GLY A 14 -14.64 -5.43 -10.55
N ILE A 15 -14.20 -6.57 -10.01
CA ILE A 15 -14.96 -7.47 -9.11
C ILE A 15 -14.34 -7.49 -7.70
N THR A 16 -13.04 -7.22 -7.57
CA THR A 16 -12.34 -7.14 -6.29
C THR A 16 -11.96 -5.69 -6.04
N ASN A 17 -12.14 -5.21 -4.80
CA ASN A 17 -11.62 -3.89 -4.39
C ASN A 17 -10.10 -3.94 -4.20
N ASN A 18 -9.36 -4.56 -5.14
CA ASN A 18 -7.92 -4.71 -5.07
C ASN A 18 -7.26 -4.35 -6.41
N THR A 19 -6.20 -3.57 -6.36
CA THR A 19 -5.28 -3.39 -7.49
C THR A 19 -4.20 -4.45 -7.41
N HIS A 20 -4.01 -5.19 -8.49
CA HIS A 20 -3.00 -6.23 -8.58
C HIS A 20 -1.79 -5.74 -9.38
N TYR A 21 -0.60 -6.02 -8.85
CA TYR A 21 0.65 -5.73 -9.52
C TYR A 21 1.51 -6.97 -9.63
N ILE A 22 2.23 -7.08 -10.75
CA ILE A 22 3.21 -8.14 -10.97
C ILE A 22 4.59 -7.52 -10.95
N VAL A 23 5.47 -8.08 -10.12
CA VAL A 23 6.87 -7.69 -9.99
C VAL A 23 7.75 -8.86 -10.37
N THR A 24 8.52 -8.72 -11.44
CA THR A 24 9.54 -9.72 -11.83
C THR A 24 10.93 -9.18 -11.55
N VAL A 25 11.73 -9.97 -10.84
CA VAL A 25 13.12 -9.65 -10.48
C VAL A 25 14.04 -10.59 -11.25
N HIS A 26 14.92 -10.03 -12.07
CA HIS A 26 15.95 -10.77 -12.80
C HIS A 26 17.28 -10.76 -12.04
N ASN A 27 17.95 -11.91 -12.00
CA ASN A 27 19.29 -12.07 -11.46
C ASN A 27 20.27 -12.45 -12.58
N GLY A 28 21.04 -11.46 -13.05
CA GLY A 28 22.09 -11.68 -14.04
C GLY A 28 23.38 -12.33 -13.48
N ASN A 29 23.43 -12.66 -12.19
CA ASN A 29 24.60 -13.31 -11.59
C ASN A 29 24.52 -14.83 -11.75
N SER A 30 25.69 -15.49 -11.84
CA SER A 30 25.81 -16.95 -11.84
C SER A 30 25.62 -17.59 -10.45
N GLN A 31 25.27 -16.80 -9.44
CA GLN A 31 25.01 -17.23 -8.06
C GLN A 31 23.62 -16.73 -7.64
N THR A 32 23.03 -17.41 -6.65
CA THR A 32 21.76 -17.01 -6.05
C THR A 32 21.86 -15.60 -5.46
N LEU A 33 20.83 -14.79 -5.71
CA LEU A 33 20.71 -13.42 -5.22
C LEU A 33 19.57 -13.33 -4.21
N THR A 34 19.93 -13.03 -2.95
CA THR A 34 18.97 -12.62 -1.92
C THR A 34 19.09 -11.11 -1.74
N THR A 35 18.01 -10.36 -2.01
CA THR A 35 18.07 -8.89 -1.96
C THR A 35 16.76 -8.25 -1.54
N LEU A 36 16.86 -7.06 -0.94
CA LEU A 36 15.69 -6.24 -0.65
C LEU A 36 15.23 -5.54 -1.93
N VAL A 37 13.98 -5.80 -2.30
CA VAL A 37 13.26 -5.14 -3.39
C VAL A 37 12.43 -4.01 -2.79
N LYS A 38 12.43 -2.87 -3.49
CA LYS A 38 11.75 -1.64 -3.11
C LYS A 38 10.87 -1.20 -4.27
N VAL A 39 9.57 -1.08 -4.04
CA VAL A 39 8.60 -0.66 -5.05
C VAL A 39 7.92 0.62 -4.58
N PRO A 40 8.17 1.78 -5.22
CA PRO A 40 7.49 3.01 -4.89
C PRO A 40 6.04 2.98 -5.39
N LEU A 41 5.12 3.43 -4.55
CA LEU A 41 3.69 3.51 -4.85
C LEU A 41 3.13 4.87 -4.43
N TYR A 42 2.43 5.49 -5.36
CA TYR A 42 1.79 6.81 -5.23
C TYR A 42 0.36 6.69 -4.69
N GLN A 43 0.21 5.98 -3.56
CA GLN A 43 -1.09 5.74 -2.94
C GLN A 43 -0.95 5.53 -1.43
N ASN A 44 -1.95 5.99 -0.68
CA ASN A 44 -2.04 5.74 0.76
C ASN A 44 -2.39 4.28 1.00
N LEU A 45 -1.46 3.54 1.60
CA LEU A 45 -1.58 2.10 1.83
C LEU A 45 -1.54 1.78 3.31
N ASN A 46 -2.50 0.98 3.75
CA ASN A 46 -2.54 0.43 5.11
C ASN A 46 -2.12 -1.04 5.14
N SER A 47 -2.15 -1.73 3.99
CA SER A 47 -1.76 -3.12 3.87
C SER A 47 -1.37 -3.46 2.43
N VAL A 48 -0.54 -4.51 2.29
CA VAL A 48 -0.23 -5.17 1.03
C VAL A 48 -0.14 -6.67 1.30
N ASN A 49 -0.67 -7.47 0.38
CA ASN A 49 -0.40 -8.90 0.35
C ASN A 49 0.57 -9.20 -0.79
N ILE A 50 1.66 -9.91 -0.52
CA ILE A 50 2.65 -10.31 -1.53
C ILE A 50 2.74 -11.83 -1.53
N THR A 51 2.71 -12.44 -2.72
CA THR A 51 2.92 -13.87 -2.90
C THR A 51 4.01 -14.14 -3.94
N ASP A 52 4.70 -15.27 -3.81
CA ASP A 52 5.64 -15.75 -4.83
C ASP A 52 4.92 -16.44 -6.01
N GLY A 53 5.70 -16.96 -6.96
CA GLY A 53 5.19 -17.69 -8.13
C GLY A 53 4.40 -18.97 -7.79
N ASN A 54 4.53 -19.48 -6.57
CA ASN A 54 3.86 -20.68 -6.07
C ASN A 54 2.66 -20.33 -5.18
N GLY A 55 2.36 -19.04 -4.99
CA GLY A 55 1.29 -18.57 -4.10
C GLY A 55 1.68 -18.53 -2.62
N ASN A 56 2.95 -18.73 -2.26
CA ASN A 56 3.38 -18.62 -0.86
C ASN A 56 3.43 -17.16 -0.42
N PRO A 57 2.96 -16.81 0.78
CA PRO A 57 3.00 -15.44 1.28
C PRO A 57 4.44 -14.99 1.55
N ILE A 58 4.75 -13.74 1.18
CA ILE A 58 6.03 -13.08 1.41
C ILE A 58 5.84 -11.93 2.38
N SER A 59 6.61 -11.94 3.47
CA SER A 59 6.64 -10.84 4.44
C SER A 59 7.09 -9.55 3.77
N SER A 60 6.39 -8.46 4.08
CA SER A 60 6.65 -7.14 3.52
C SER A 60 6.50 -6.04 4.56
N GLN A 61 7.08 -4.89 4.25
CA GLN A 61 6.99 -3.68 5.04
C GLN A 61 6.60 -2.51 4.15
N ILE A 62 5.72 -1.64 4.66
CA ILE A 62 5.36 -0.38 4.02
C ILE A 62 6.09 0.74 4.75
N ASN A 63 6.87 1.52 4.02
CA ASN A 63 7.59 2.67 4.54
C ASN A 63 7.05 3.96 3.92
N SER A 64 6.81 4.98 4.72
CA SER A 64 6.56 6.33 4.20
C SER A 64 7.86 6.89 3.65
N VAL A 65 7.83 7.42 2.43
CA VAL A 65 8.99 8.06 1.81
C VAL A 65 8.94 9.55 2.10
N PHE A 66 10.04 10.09 2.65
CA PHE A 66 10.22 11.53 2.76
C PHE A 66 10.52 12.10 1.39
N ILE A 67 9.57 12.86 0.84
CA ILE A 67 9.75 13.57 -0.40
C ILE A 67 10.32 14.95 -0.07
N ASN A 68 11.46 15.30 -0.66
CA ASN A 68 11.94 16.68 -0.59
C ASN A 68 10.98 17.57 -1.41
N PRO A 69 10.42 18.65 -0.83
CA PRO A 69 9.43 19.51 -1.50
C PRO A 69 9.87 20.06 -2.86
N GLY A 70 11.18 20.13 -3.13
CA GLY A 70 11.71 20.59 -4.42
C GLY A 70 11.74 19.56 -5.55
N GLN A 71 11.37 18.28 -5.28
CA GLN A 71 11.51 17.19 -6.26
C GLN A 71 10.19 16.72 -6.89
N ILE A 72 9.04 17.06 -6.31
CA ILE A 72 7.73 16.62 -6.82
C ILE A 72 6.73 17.77 -6.72
N ASN A 73 6.19 18.22 -7.86
CA ASN A 73 5.24 19.32 -7.96
C ASN A 73 3.83 18.98 -7.45
N ASN A 74 3.66 17.83 -6.78
CA ASN A 74 2.35 17.30 -6.41
C ASN A 74 2.37 16.86 -4.95
N THR A 75 2.09 17.80 -4.06
CA THR A 75 2.11 17.64 -2.59
C THR A 75 0.97 16.78 -2.05
N ASP A 76 -0.01 16.44 -2.89
CA ASP A 76 -1.25 15.80 -2.45
C ASP A 76 -1.17 14.26 -2.44
N ILE A 77 -0.05 13.68 -2.88
CA ILE A 77 0.13 12.23 -2.96
C ILE A 77 1.23 11.78 -2.01
N SER A 78 0.83 11.06 -0.95
CA SER A 78 1.77 10.35 -0.09
C SER A 78 2.44 9.22 -0.88
N VAL A 79 3.77 9.25 -0.94
CA VAL A 79 4.58 8.19 -1.54
C VAL A 79 4.92 7.17 -0.47
N ASN A 80 4.46 5.94 -0.67
CA ASN A 80 4.83 4.79 0.14
C ASN A 80 5.80 3.92 -0.64
N GLU A 81 6.74 3.28 0.04
CA GLU A 81 7.65 2.28 -0.51
C GLU A 81 7.30 0.92 0.09
N ILE A 82 7.02 -0.05 -0.76
CA ILE A 82 6.88 -1.45 -0.35
C ILE A 82 8.24 -2.11 -0.42
N CYS A 83 8.64 -2.71 0.70
CA CYS A 83 9.88 -3.45 0.84
C CYS A 83 9.60 -4.93 1.09
N PHE A 84 10.25 -5.81 0.33
CA PHE A 84 10.21 -7.26 0.57
C PHE A 84 11.52 -7.91 0.13
N VAL A 85 11.83 -9.08 0.69
CA VAL A 85 13.03 -9.85 0.33
C VAL A 85 12.73 -10.73 -0.87
N ALA A 86 13.51 -10.59 -1.93
CA ALA A 86 13.49 -11.48 -3.08
C ALA A 86 14.67 -12.47 -2.99
N ASN A 87 14.40 -13.71 -3.38
CA ASN A 87 15.40 -14.76 -3.54
C ASN A 87 15.30 -15.29 -4.96
N VAL A 88 16.34 -15.05 -5.76
CA VAL A 88 16.34 -15.33 -7.19
C VAL A 88 17.51 -16.25 -7.51
N GLY A 89 17.23 -17.36 -8.19
CA GLY A 89 18.26 -18.32 -8.61
C GLY A 89 19.29 -17.72 -9.59
N PRO A 90 20.42 -18.42 -9.82
CA PRO A 90 21.42 -18.03 -10.80
C PRO A 90 20.85 -17.84 -12.20
N LEU A 91 21.23 -16.75 -12.89
CA LEU A 91 20.85 -16.45 -14.28
C LEU A 91 19.33 -16.59 -14.55
N GLY A 92 18.52 -16.29 -13.54
CA GLY A 92 17.09 -16.58 -13.51
C GLY A 92 16.24 -15.35 -13.20
N PHE A 93 14.94 -15.58 -13.08
CA PHE A 93 13.99 -14.58 -12.64
C PHE A 93 13.01 -15.19 -11.63
N GLN A 94 12.48 -14.34 -10.75
CA GLN A 94 11.41 -14.69 -9.82
C GLN A 94 10.30 -13.65 -9.94
N THR A 95 9.06 -14.12 -10.02
CA THR A 95 7.87 -13.27 -10.09
C THR A 95 7.16 -13.26 -8.74
N TYR A 96 6.66 -12.09 -8.38
CA TYR A 96 5.91 -11.78 -7.17
C TYR A 96 4.61 -11.08 -7.55
N PHE A 97 3.54 -11.43 -6.86
CA PHE A 97 2.20 -10.86 -7.07
C PHE A 97 1.82 -10.04 -5.85
N LEU A 98 1.60 -8.74 -6.07
CA LEU A 98 1.21 -7.78 -5.05
C LEU A 98 -0.29 -7.52 -5.21
N SER A 99 -1.03 -7.62 -4.11
CA SER A 99 -2.45 -7.27 -4.06
C SER A 99 -2.64 -6.15 -3.04
N LEU A 100 -3.16 -5.03 -3.50
CA LEU A 100 -3.31 -3.80 -2.73
C LEU A 100 -4.79 -3.45 -2.66
N PRO A 101 -5.35 -3.12 -1.49
CA PRO A 101 -6.72 -2.66 -1.42
C PRO A 101 -6.88 -1.36 -2.25
N THR A 102 -7.82 -1.34 -3.20
CA THR A 102 -8.28 -0.09 -3.78
C THR A 102 -9.02 0.68 -2.69
N LYS A 103 -8.83 2.00 -2.65
CA LYS A 103 -9.70 2.89 -1.87
C LYS A 103 -11.11 2.77 -2.44
N THR A 104 -11.90 1.83 -1.93
CA THR A 104 -13.35 2.03 -1.92
C THR A 104 -13.58 3.22 -0.99
N GLU A 105 -14.26 4.23 -1.51
CA GLU A 105 -14.62 5.46 -0.79
C GLU A 105 -15.00 5.15 0.66
N PHE A 106 -14.48 5.93 1.61
CA PHE A 106 -15.10 6.02 2.92
C PHE A 106 -16.57 6.32 2.70
N SER A 107 -17.43 5.30 2.79
CA SER A 107 -18.86 5.46 2.65
C SER A 107 -19.34 6.39 3.75
N LYS A 108 -19.57 7.65 3.39
CA LYS A 108 -20.52 8.51 4.08
C LYS A 108 -21.89 7.85 3.97
N LYS A 109 -22.38 7.27 5.07
CA LYS A 109 -23.79 7.18 5.49
C LYS A 109 -23.85 6.28 6.73
N ASP A 110 -24.51 6.67 7.82
CA ASP A 110 -25.90 7.12 7.84
C ASP A 110 -26.13 8.37 8.72
N ASP A 111 -26.27 9.54 8.10
CA ASP A 111 -27.25 10.52 8.56
C ASP A 111 -28.63 10.02 8.10
N LYS A 112 -29.23 9.12 8.90
CA LYS A 112 -30.66 8.84 8.78
C LYS A 112 -31.41 9.94 9.50
N ASN A 113 -31.74 10.94 8.70
CA ASN A 113 -32.77 11.93 8.98
C ASN A 113 -34.12 11.20 9.13
N VAL A 114 -34.39 10.67 10.32
CA VAL A 114 -35.73 10.23 10.71
C VAL A 114 -36.45 11.47 11.23
N LYS A 115 -37.30 12.04 10.38
CA LYS A 115 -38.39 12.88 10.87
C LYS A 115 -39.37 11.96 11.60
N ASP A 116 -39.31 11.96 12.92
CA ASP A 116 -40.52 11.80 13.70
C ASP A 116 -40.42 12.65 14.98
N GLY A 117 -41.44 13.47 15.20
CA GLY A 117 -41.46 14.43 16.27
C GLY A 117 -41.59 13.75 17.62
N THR A 118 -40.77 14.17 18.59
CA THR A 118 -41.20 14.47 19.96
C THR A 118 -40.02 15.05 20.76
N ASN A 119 -40.32 16.10 21.53
CA ASN A 119 -39.42 16.84 22.41
C ASN A 119 -38.54 15.92 23.29
N THR A 120 -37.23 16.12 23.26
CA THR A 120 -36.37 16.00 24.46
C THR A 120 -35.20 16.98 24.37
N LYS A 121 -35.13 17.91 25.33
CA LYS A 121 -33.95 18.74 25.59
C LYS A 121 -32.80 17.82 25.98
N SER A 122 -31.72 17.81 25.21
CA SER A 122 -30.42 17.26 25.64
C SER A 122 -29.41 18.39 25.78
N ILE A 123 -29.01 18.59 27.04
CA ILE A 123 -28.02 19.56 27.50
C ILE A 123 -26.63 19.08 27.03
N SER A 124 -25.95 19.87 26.20
CA SER A 124 -24.56 19.61 25.83
C SER A 124 -23.62 20.18 26.91
N ASN A 125 -23.20 19.35 27.86
CA ASN A 125 -22.06 19.64 28.74
C ASN A 125 -20.99 18.58 28.53
N GLY A 126 -19.84 18.98 27.97
CA GLY A 126 -18.73 18.05 27.79
C GLY A 126 -17.50 18.58 27.05
N THR A 127 -17.09 19.84 27.27
CA THR A 127 -15.74 20.29 26.89
C THR A 127 -14.87 20.31 28.15
N ARG A 128 -13.95 19.35 28.31
CA ARG A 128 -12.77 19.50 29.18
C ARG A 128 -11.56 18.84 28.53
N TRP A 129 -10.66 19.70 28.06
CA TRP A 129 -9.26 19.38 27.77
C TRP A 129 -8.53 19.23 29.10
N ASN A 130 -7.89 18.08 29.34
CA ASN A 130 -6.91 17.95 30.42
C ASN A 130 -5.52 18.23 29.85
N HIS A 131 -4.96 19.38 30.22
CA HIS A 131 -3.53 19.65 30.21
C HIS A 131 -2.92 18.94 31.43
N PHE A 132 -1.89 18.12 31.23
CA PHE A 132 -0.97 17.75 32.30
C PHE A 132 0.39 18.36 31.96
N ILE A 133 0.97 19.00 32.98
CA ILE A 133 2.32 19.58 33.05
C ILE A 133 3.32 18.43 33.12
#